data_AF-A0A8H7DL81-F1
#
_entry.id   AF-A0A8H7DL81-F1
#
_cell.length_a   1.000
_cell.length_b   1.000
_cell.length_c   1.000
_cell.angle_alpha   90.00
_cell.angle_beta   90.00
_cell.angle_gamma   90.00
#
_symmetry.space_group_name_H-M   'P 1'
#
loop_
_entity.id
_entity.type
_entity.pdbx_description
1 polymer ?
#
loop_
_entity_poly.entity_id
_entity_poly.type
_entity_poly.pdbx_seq_one_letter_code
_entity_poly.pdbx_strand_id
1 'polypeptide(L)'
;MYSFSSPGILKAAFDVTLARDGTKWLLVTPKGNGFLETRQLAHLNHSTTSTSDAITYSETNRPCFWFDSDWDRRPQPWSDLLAALLAIGPKAPLRRTGRTQQMTAELGGERQAVEVEVLLDEDELCRVCFYCGDFDSDRPGTEPYQKFGGDEFTSTYSCHSCSSLPVKARNAERAKRI
;
A
#
# COMPACT_ATOMS: atom_id res chain seq x y z
N MET A 1 22.08 2.60 -4.61
CA MET A 1 21.11 1.48 -4.49
C MET A 1 19.80 2.10 -4.02
N TYR A 2 18.65 1.71 -4.56
CA TYR A 2 17.36 2.29 -4.15
C TYR A 2 16.65 1.26 -3.29
N SER A 3 16.33 1.62 -2.05
CA SER A 3 15.56 0.84 -1.10
C SER A 3 14.39 1.68 -0.58
N PHE A 4 13.42 1.01 0.02
CA PHE A 4 12.44 1.69 0.87
C PHE A 4 13.09 2.04 2.21
N SER A 5 12.58 3.10 2.84
CA SER A 5 12.87 3.43 4.24
C SER A 5 12.35 2.39 5.22
N SER A 6 11.41 1.56 4.78
CA SER A 6 10.88 0.44 5.53
C SER A 6 11.44 -0.92 5.06
N PRO A 7 11.37 -1.98 5.90
CA PRO A 7 11.88 -3.29 5.52
C PRO A 7 11.17 -3.84 4.28
N GLY A 8 11.95 -4.23 3.27
CA GLY A 8 11.44 -4.93 2.09
C GLY A 8 10.98 -6.36 2.42
N ILE A 9 9.86 -6.78 1.85
CA ILE A 9 9.12 -7.99 2.14
C ILE A 9 9.61 -9.18 1.28
N LEU A 10 10.03 -8.99 0.01
CA LEU A 10 10.49 -10.07 -0.89
C LEU A 10 11.97 -9.99 -1.31
N LYS A 11 12.91 -10.05 -0.35
CA LYS A 11 14.36 -9.98 -0.66
C LYS A 11 14.94 -11.07 -1.57
N ALA A 12 14.19 -12.12 -1.91
CA ALA A 12 14.68 -13.23 -2.72
C ALA A 12 14.55 -13.03 -4.25
N ALA A 13 13.78 -12.04 -4.73
CA ALA A 13 13.68 -11.75 -6.16
C ALA A 13 13.35 -10.28 -6.51
N PHE A 14 12.59 -9.57 -5.66
CA PHE A 14 12.22 -8.17 -5.87
C PHE A 14 12.03 -7.47 -4.52
N ASP A 15 12.79 -6.42 -4.23
CA ASP A 15 12.50 -5.57 -3.07
C ASP A 15 11.11 -4.96 -3.26
N VAL A 16 10.11 -5.42 -2.50
CA VAL A 16 8.75 -4.85 -2.47
C VAL A 16 8.37 -4.52 -1.04
N THR A 17 7.44 -3.60 -0.84
CA THR A 17 6.82 -3.38 0.48
C THR A 17 5.35 -3.03 0.36
N LEU A 18 4.64 -2.95 1.50
CA LEU A 18 3.28 -2.48 1.56
C LEU A 18 3.25 -0.97 1.77
N ALA A 19 2.35 -0.30 1.07
CA ALA A 19 2.02 1.09 1.30
C ALA A 19 0.51 1.24 1.53
N ARG A 20 0.15 2.29 2.26
CA ARG A 20 -1.25 2.64 2.49
C ARG A 20 -1.51 4.07 2.01
N ASP A 21 -2.57 4.23 1.23
CA ASP A 21 -3.05 5.52 0.72
C ASP A 21 -4.55 5.65 1.02
N GLY A 22 -4.87 6.34 2.12
CA GLY A 22 -6.24 6.39 2.64
C GLY A 22 -6.73 5.00 3.07
N THR A 23 -7.72 4.45 2.36
CA THR A 23 -8.27 3.10 2.58
C THR A 23 -7.66 2.05 1.64
N LYS A 24 -6.81 2.47 0.69
CA LYS A 24 -6.21 1.58 -0.31
C LYS A 24 -4.90 0.99 0.22
N TRP A 25 -4.75 -0.31 0.01
CA TRP A 25 -3.53 -1.07 0.28
C TRP A 25 -2.83 -1.37 -1.05
N LEU A 26 -1.54 -1.06 -1.09
CA LEU A 26 -0.73 -1.12 -2.30
C LEU A 26 0.50 -1.99 -2.06
N LEU A 27 0.89 -2.74 -3.10
CA LEU A 27 2.18 -3.38 -3.19
C LEU A 27 3.10 -2.51 -4.05
N VAL A 28 4.27 -2.15 -3.55
CA VAL A 28 5.16 -1.17 -4.19
C VAL A 28 6.61 -1.66 -4.29
N THR A 29 7.36 -1.17 -5.28
CA THR A 29 8.81 -1.39 -5.49
C THR A 29 9.63 -0.11 -5.27
N PRO A 30 10.92 -0.21 -4.90
CA PRO A 30 11.76 0.95 -4.62
C PRO A 30 12.16 1.69 -5.90
N LYS A 31 12.03 1.05 -7.07
CA LYS A 31 12.22 1.67 -8.38
C LYS A 31 10.96 1.48 -9.22
N GLY A 32 10.67 2.46 -10.08
CA GLY A 32 9.82 2.22 -11.24
C GLY A 32 10.45 1.11 -12.06
N ASN A 33 9.67 0.10 -12.42
CA ASN A 33 10.17 -1.00 -13.24
C ASN A 33 10.21 -0.50 -14.68
N GLY A 34 11.22 -0.84 -15.49
CA GLY A 34 11.47 -0.20 -16.81
C GLY A 34 10.34 -0.26 -17.86
N PHE A 35 9.21 -0.90 -17.54
CA PHE A 35 7.97 -0.94 -18.33
C PHE A 35 6.80 -0.12 -17.74
N LEU A 36 6.90 0.32 -16.48
CA LEU A 36 5.92 1.10 -15.75
C LEU A 36 6.65 2.21 -15.00
N GLU A 37 6.41 3.47 -15.36
CA GLU A 37 6.93 4.63 -14.62
C GLU A 37 6.48 4.64 -13.15
N THR A 38 5.51 3.80 -12.78
CA THR A 38 4.96 3.71 -11.44
C THR A 38 5.71 2.69 -10.57
N ARG A 39 5.99 3.10 -9.33
CA ARG A 39 6.51 2.22 -8.25
C ARG A 39 5.44 1.27 -7.70
N GLN A 40 4.21 1.38 -8.16
CA GLN A 40 3.09 0.57 -7.70
C GLN A 40 2.96 -0.68 -8.57
N LEU A 41 3.07 -1.86 -7.94
CA LEU A 41 2.89 -3.15 -8.59
C LEU A 41 1.44 -3.59 -8.63
N ALA A 42 0.72 -3.41 -7.52
CA ALA A 42 -0.65 -3.90 -7.38
C ALA A 42 -1.44 -3.08 -6.35
N HIS A 43 -2.75 -2.96 -6.57
CA HIS A 43 -3.73 -2.73 -5.51
C HIS A 43 -4.03 -4.07 -4.83
N LEU A 44 -4.16 -4.09 -3.51
CA LEU A 44 -4.47 -5.30 -2.74
C LEU A 44 -5.93 -5.35 -2.27
N ASN A 45 -6.66 -4.23 -2.39
CA ASN A 45 -8.10 -4.12 -2.14
C ASN A 45 -8.77 -3.31 -3.26
N HIS A 46 -8.55 -3.74 -4.50
CA HIS A 46 -8.89 -3.00 -5.70
C HIS A 46 -10.36 -2.60 -5.77
N SER A 47 -11.29 -3.55 -5.59
CA SER A 47 -12.74 -3.28 -5.64
C SER A 47 -13.30 -2.56 -4.41
N THR A 48 -12.48 -2.17 -3.43
CA THR A 48 -12.91 -1.25 -2.36
C THR A 48 -13.09 0.14 -2.96
N THR A 49 -14.27 0.45 -3.49
CA THR A 49 -14.51 1.66 -4.31
C THR A 49 -14.61 2.95 -3.51
N SER A 50 -14.83 2.90 -2.18
CA SER A 50 -14.98 4.12 -1.38
C SER A 50 -13.80 4.40 -0.45
N THR A 51 -13.30 5.64 -0.52
CA THR A 51 -12.46 6.23 0.54
C THR A 51 -13.22 6.43 1.86
N SER A 52 -14.55 6.25 1.87
CA SER A 52 -15.38 6.29 3.08
C SER A 52 -15.49 4.94 3.79
N ASP A 53 -14.96 3.86 3.22
CA ASP A 53 -14.99 2.56 3.88
C ASP A 53 -14.04 2.61 5.08
N ALA A 54 -14.62 2.57 6.28
CA ALA A 54 -13.86 2.60 7.51
C ALA A 54 -12.88 1.42 7.55
N ILE A 55 -11.62 1.68 7.91
CA ILE A 55 -10.66 0.62 8.17
C ILE A 55 -11.22 -0.24 9.30
N THR A 56 -11.32 -1.53 9.03
CA THR A 56 -11.63 -2.52 10.06
C THR A 56 -10.35 -2.88 10.78
N TYR A 57 -10.42 -3.10 12.09
CA TYR A 57 -9.28 -3.51 12.90
C TYR A 57 -9.55 -4.88 13.52
N SER A 58 -8.50 -5.66 13.71
CA SER A 58 -8.52 -6.89 14.50
C SER A 58 -8.57 -6.59 16.00
N GLU A 59 -8.77 -7.62 16.82
CA GLU A 59 -8.75 -7.52 18.29
C GLU A 59 -7.41 -7.01 18.83
N THR A 60 -6.33 -7.16 18.06
CA THR A 60 -4.98 -6.68 18.39
C THR A 60 -4.70 -5.28 17.81
N ASN A 61 -5.75 -4.55 17.41
CA ASN A 61 -5.68 -3.21 16.80
C ASN A 61 -4.85 -3.16 15.51
N ARG A 62 -4.85 -4.24 14.72
CA ARG A 62 -4.17 -4.27 13.41
C ARG A 62 -5.17 -4.09 12.27
N PRO A 63 -4.83 -3.35 11.21
CA PRO A 63 -5.74 -3.14 10.09
C PRO A 63 -6.10 -4.44 9.39
N CYS A 64 -7.38 -4.59 9.07
CA CYS A 64 -7.93 -5.67 8.28
C CYS A 64 -8.56 -5.13 6.99
N PHE A 65 -8.42 -5.88 5.91
CA PHE A 65 -9.08 -5.57 4.64
C PHE A 65 -9.41 -6.83 3.84
N TRP A 66 -10.38 -6.71 2.96
CA TRP A 66 -10.73 -7.78 2.01
C TRP A 66 -9.73 -7.81 0.86
N PHE A 67 -8.99 -8.91 0.74
CA PHE A 67 -7.96 -9.05 -0.28
C PHE A 67 -8.59 -9.20 -1.67
N ASP A 68 -8.30 -8.24 -2.53
CA ASP A 68 -8.68 -8.18 -3.93
C ASP A 68 -7.57 -7.53 -4.74
N SER A 69 -6.74 -8.34 -5.38
CA SER A 69 -5.67 -7.79 -6.19
C SER A 69 -6.04 -7.61 -7.65
N ASP A 70 -5.62 -6.47 -8.22
CA ASP A 70 -5.58 -6.28 -9.67
C ASP A 70 -4.42 -7.05 -10.33
N TRP A 71 -3.46 -7.52 -9.54
CA TRP A 71 -2.37 -8.38 -10.00
C TRP A 71 -2.88 -9.69 -10.59
N ASP A 72 -3.80 -10.34 -9.88
CA ASP A 72 -4.40 -11.63 -10.28
C ASP A 72 -5.28 -11.49 -11.53
N ARG A 73 -5.56 -10.25 -11.98
CA ARG A 73 -6.35 -9.94 -13.18
C ARG A 73 -5.50 -9.78 -14.44
N ARG A 74 -4.16 -9.79 -14.31
CA ARG A 74 -3.22 -9.68 -15.43
C ARG A 74 -2.58 -11.05 -15.69
N PRO A 75 -2.22 -11.40 -16.93
CA PRO A 75 -1.39 -12.56 -17.19
C PRO A 75 -0.01 -12.32 -16.55
N GLN A 76 0.27 -13.04 -15.46
CA GLN A 76 1.48 -12.88 -14.65
C GLN A 76 2.28 -14.19 -14.60
N PRO A 77 3.61 -14.10 -14.42
CA PRO A 77 4.46 -15.29 -14.27
C PRO A 77 4.25 -16.03 -12.93
N TRP A 78 3.52 -15.43 -11.98
CA TRP A 78 3.18 -16.05 -10.69
C TRP A 78 1.67 -16.13 -10.55
N SER A 79 1.18 -17.30 -10.13
CA SER A 79 -0.24 -17.67 -10.21
C SER A 79 -1.09 -17.25 -8.99
N ASP A 80 -0.48 -16.78 -7.90
CA ASP A 80 -1.23 -16.37 -6.69
C ASP A 80 -0.42 -15.37 -5.85
N LEU A 81 -0.77 -14.08 -5.92
CA LEU A 81 -0.09 -13.04 -5.15
C LEU A 81 -0.33 -13.18 -3.63
N LEU A 82 -1.54 -13.59 -3.22
CA LEU A 82 -1.86 -13.74 -1.81
C LEU A 82 -1.04 -14.87 -1.19
N ALA A 83 -0.94 -16.02 -1.86
CA ALA A 83 -0.10 -17.12 -1.41
C ALA A 83 1.37 -16.69 -1.30
N ALA A 84 1.86 -15.92 -2.27
CA ALA A 84 3.22 -15.39 -2.23
C ALA A 84 3.45 -14.47 -1.02
N LEU A 85 2.51 -13.56 -0.71
CA LEU A 85 2.59 -12.67 0.44
C LEU A 85 2.49 -13.41 1.79
N LEU A 86 1.68 -14.46 1.87
CA LEU A 86 1.55 -15.28 3.08
C LEU A 86 2.76 -16.19 3.33
N ALA A 87 3.46 -16.60 2.27
CA ALA A 87 4.60 -17.51 2.34
C ALA A 87 5.93 -16.81 2.71
N ILE A 88 5.91 -15.50 2.91
CA ILE A 88 7.11 -14.72 3.24
C ILE A 88 7.52 -15.01 4.68
N GLY A 89 8.61 -15.77 4.87
CA GLY A 89 9.23 -15.94 6.20
C GLY A 89 10.15 -14.75 6.56
N PRO A 90 10.61 -14.62 7.82
CA PRO A 90 10.02 -15.04 9.09
C PRO A 90 8.94 -14.06 9.62
N LYS A 91 8.69 -12.94 8.93
CA LYS A 91 7.61 -11.98 9.23
C LYS A 91 6.75 -11.79 7.99
N ALA A 92 5.72 -12.62 7.83
CA ALA A 92 4.75 -12.40 6.76
C ALA A 92 4.06 -11.05 6.97
N PRO A 93 3.90 -10.21 5.94
CA PRO A 93 3.28 -8.89 6.07
C PRO A 93 1.77 -8.97 6.32
N LEU A 94 1.17 -10.12 6.00
CA LEU A 94 -0.26 -10.38 6.08
C LEU A 94 -0.51 -11.73 6.74
N ARG A 95 -1.68 -11.85 7.38
CA ARG A 95 -2.23 -13.12 7.87
C ARG A 95 -3.70 -13.21 7.50
N ARG A 96 -4.19 -14.42 7.20
CA ARG A 96 -5.63 -14.67 7.00
C ARG A 96 -6.35 -14.60 8.34
N THR A 97 -7.48 -13.89 8.41
CA THR A 97 -8.33 -13.88 9.61
C THR A 97 -9.27 -15.08 9.68
N GLY A 98 -9.45 -15.78 8.55
CA GLY A 98 -10.41 -16.87 8.40
C GLY A 98 -11.80 -16.42 7.93
N ARG A 99 -12.07 -15.10 7.91
CA ARG A 99 -13.31 -14.55 7.35
C ARG A 99 -13.25 -14.53 5.82
N THR A 100 -14.38 -14.85 5.20
CA THR A 100 -14.58 -14.75 3.75
C THR A 100 -15.88 -14.03 3.45
N GLN A 101 -15.93 -13.27 2.37
CA GLN A 101 -17.15 -12.59 1.92
C GLN A 101 -17.27 -12.66 0.40
N GLN A 102 -18.50 -12.80 -0.09
CA GLN A 102 -18.79 -12.59 -1.51
C GLN A 102 -18.72 -11.10 -1.83
N MET A 103 -17.88 -10.74 -2.78
CA MET A 103 -17.71 -9.38 -3.28
C MET A 103 -17.96 -9.35 -4.77
N THR A 104 -18.63 -8.30 -5.22
CA THR A 104 -18.68 -7.98 -6.65
C THR A 104 -17.39 -7.26 -7.01
N ALA A 105 -16.60 -7.85 -7.91
CA ALA A 105 -15.45 -7.20 -8.48
C ALA A 105 -15.89 -5.96 -9.27
N GLU A 106 -15.04 -4.93 -9.32
CA GLU A 106 -15.29 -3.70 -10.08
C GLU A 106 -15.69 -3.95 -11.55
N LEU A 107 -15.20 -5.03 -12.17
CA LEU A 107 -15.53 -5.43 -13.55
C LEU A 107 -16.80 -6.30 -13.68
N GLY A 108 -17.59 -6.47 -12.61
CA GLY A 108 -18.92 -7.09 -12.68
C GLY A 108 -18.96 -8.61 -12.47
N GLY A 109 -18.05 -9.20 -11.68
CA GLY A 109 -18.06 -10.63 -11.34
C GLY A 109 -18.11 -10.89 -9.85
N GLU A 110 -18.92 -11.84 -9.40
CA GLU A 110 -18.91 -12.30 -7.99
C GLU A 110 -17.64 -13.10 -7.69
N ARG A 111 -17.03 -12.83 -6.54
CA ARG A 111 -15.86 -13.56 -6.07
C ARG A 111 -15.83 -13.65 -4.55
N GLN A 112 -15.30 -14.76 -4.07
CA GLN A 112 -15.02 -14.92 -2.65
C GLN A 112 -13.72 -14.20 -2.29
N ALA A 113 -13.81 -13.09 -1.57
CA ALA A 113 -12.66 -12.41 -0.98
C ALA A 113 -12.35 -13.00 0.40
N VAL A 114 -11.06 -13.09 0.70
CA VAL A 114 -10.55 -13.47 2.03
C VAL A 114 -10.15 -12.20 2.74
N GLU A 115 -10.52 -12.08 4.02
CA GLU A 115 -10.01 -10.99 4.83
C GLU A 115 -8.60 -11.31 5.33
N VAL A 116 -7.73 -10.32 5.22
CA VAL A 116 -6.37 -10.35 5.72
C VAL A 116 -6.14 -9.26 6.75
N GLU A 117 -5.30 -9.56 7.73
CA GLU A 117 -4.81 -8.66 8.74
C GLU A 117 -3.36 -8.27 8.41
N VAL A 118 -3.03 -6.98 8.56
CA VAL A 118 -1.68 -6.45 8.35
C VAL A 118 -0.84 -6.68 9.61
N LEU A 119 0.26 -7.41 9.47
CA LEU A 119 1.17 -7.72 10.58
C LEU A 119 2.34 -6.75 10.70
N LEU A 120 2.51 -5.86 9.71
CA LEU A 120 3.50 -4.79 9.76
C LEU A 120 3.03 -3.69 10.71
N ASP A 121 3.98 -3.10 11.43
CA ASP A 121 3.75 -1.88 12.19
C ASP A 121 3.75 -0.66 11.24
N GLU A 122 3.26 0.49 11.71
CA GLU A 122 3.10 1.69 10.87
C GLU A 122 4.42 2.15 10.22
N ASP A 123 5.51 2.10 10.97
CA ASP A 123 6.86 2.47 10.54
C ASP A 123 7.49 1.47 9.57
N GLU A 124 6.97 0.23 9.53
CA GLU A 124 7.35 -0.80 8.56
C GLU A 124 6.62 -0.62 7.20
N LEU A 125 5.63 0.28 7.10
CA LEU A 125 4.97 0.60 5.84
C LEU A 125 5.74 1.66 5.04
N CYS A 126 5.72 1.55 3.71
CA CYS A 126 6.15 2.65 2.86
C CYS A 126 5.13 3.79 2.94
N ARG A 127 5.62 4.96 3.33
CA ARG A 127 4.81 6.17 3.45
C ARG A 127 4.47 6.71 2.07
N VAL A 128 3.23 7.19 1.93
CA VAL A 128 2.74 7.85 0.72
C VAL A 128 2.54 9.32 1.03
N CYS A 129 3.05 10.21 0.17
CA CYS A 129 2.82 11.63 0.34
C CYS A 129 1.34 11.95 0.12
N PHE A 130 0.69 12.52 1.13
CA PHE A 130 -0.72 12.88 1.10
C PHE A 130 -1.07 13.83 -0.06
N TYR A 131 -0.14 14.70 -0.45
CA TYR A 131 -0.37 15.70 -1.48
C TYR A 131 -0.10 15.18 -2.89
N CYS A 132 1.10 14.65 -3.16
CA CYS A 132 1.48 14.25 -4.52
C CYS A 132 1.37 12.74 -4.80
N GLY A 133 1.15 11.91 -3.78
CA GLY A 133 1.06 10.45 -3.94
C GLY A 133 2.42 9.75 -4.11
N ASP A 134 3.53 10.49 -4.01
CA ASP A 134 4.85 9.89 -4.15
C ASP A 134 5.21 9.01 -2.94
N PHE A 135 5.96 7.93 -3.20
CA PHE A 135 6.33 6.93 -2.21
C PHE A 135 7.66 7.29 -1.54
N ASP A 136 7.76 7.12 -0.23
CA ASP A 136 9.02 7.34 0.51
C ASP A 136 10.13 6.41 0.00
N SER A 137 11.37 6.87 0.01
CA SER A 137 12.53 6.11 -0.47
C SER A 137 13.79 6.48 0.30
N ASP A 138 14.66 5.50 0.52
CA ASP A 138 15.96 5.66 1.17
C ASP A 138 17.04 6.19 0.20
N ARG A 139 16.68 7.18 -0.62
CA ARG A 139 17.69 7.80 -1.49
C ARG A 139 18.70 8.55 -0.61
N PRO A 140 20.01 8.36 -0.81
CA PRO A 140 21.00 9.17 -0.11
C PRO A 140 20.74 10.66 -0.38
N GLY A 141 20.58 11.45 0.68
CA GLY A 141 20.30 12.89 0.60
C GLY A 141 18.83 13.28 0.49
N THR A 142 17.87 12.35 0.53
CA THR A 142 16.45 12.71 0.69
C THR A 142 16.09 12.82 2.16
N GLU A 143 15.45 13.93 2.54
CA GLU A 143 14.87 14.08 3.87
C GLU A 143 13.69 13.12 4.06
N PRO A 144 13.54 12.53 5.27
CA PRO A 144 12.42 11.65 5.56
C PRO A 144 11.10 12.41 5.45
N TYR A 145 10.05 11.71 5.07
CA TYR A 145 8.71 12.29 5.01
C TYR A 145 8.26 12.74 6.40
N GLN A 146 7.64 13.92 6.48
CA GLN A 146 7.17 14.50 7.74
C GLN A 146 5.73 14.07 8.00
N LYS A 147 5.47 13.48 9.18
CA LYS A 147 4.12 13.24 9.68
C LYS A 147 3.47 14.57 10.04
N PHE A 148 2.24 14.82 9.59
CA PHE A 148 1.53 16.08 9.88
C PHE A 148 0.08 15.90 10.37
N GLY A 149 -0.41 14.66 10.47
CA GLY A 149 -1.73 14.37 11.02
C GLY A 149 -1.97 12.88 11.19
N GLY A 150 -3.09 12.54 11.83
CA GLY A 150 -3.50 11.16 12.13
C GLY A 150 -2.61 10.46 13.15
N ASP A 151 -3.03 9.25 13.55
CA ASP A 151 -2.31 8.39 14.48
C ASP A 151 -2.28 6.95 13.98
N GLU A 152 -1.21 6.23 14.32
CA GLU A 152 -0.99 4.85 13.89
C GLU A 152 -1.21 4.69 12.37
N PHE A 153 -1.98 3.69 11.95
CA PHE A 153 -2.25 3.43 10.54
C PHE A 153 -3.08 4.52 9.83
N THR A 154 -3.57 5.54 10.54
CA THR A 154 -4.27 6.69 9.94
C THR A 154 -3.36 7.90 9.73
N SER A 155 -2.08 7.80 10.08
CA SER A 155 -1.11 8.87 9.91
C SER A 155 -0.99 9.33 8.45
N THR A 156 -0.85 10.65 8.28
CA THR A 156 -0.61 11.28 7.00
C THR A 156 0.78 11.92 6.96
N TYR A 157 1.44 11.71 5.82
CA TYR A 157 2.84 12.10 5.62
C TYR A 157 2.97 13.06 4.44
N SER A 158 3.89 14.00 4.53
CA SER A 158 4.25 14.92 3.45
C SER A 158 5.71 14.70 3.05
N CYS A 159 5.96 14.58 1.75
CA CYS A 159 7.32 14.64 1.23
C CYS A 159 7.90 16.06 1.38
N HIS A 160 9.23 16.17 1.35
CA HIS A 160 9.95 17.43 1.45
C HIS A 160 9.51 18.47 0.40
N SER A 161 9.33 18.02 -0.85
CA SER A 161 8.90 18.88 -1.96
C SER A 161 7.50 19.47 -1.70
N CYS A 162 6.58 18.70 -1.13
CA CYS A 162 5.26 19.21 -0.80
C CYS A 162 5.28 20.07 0.46
N SER A 163 6.04 19.72 1.49
CA SER A 163 6.08 20.49 2.74
C SER A 163 6.67 21.89 2.56
N SER A 164 7.54 22.08 1.57
CA SER A 164 8.12 23.40 1.22
C SER A 164 7.16 24.30 0.41
N LEU A 165 6.06 23.76 -0.11
CA LEU A 165 5.09 24.53 -0.88
C LEU A 165 4.08 25.30 0.01
N PRO A 166 3.61 26.49 -0.43
CA PRO A 166 2.47 27.16 0.18
C PRO A 166 1.22 26.25 0.21
N VAL A 167 0.35 26.42 1.21
CA VAL A 167 -0.86 25.59 1.40
C VAL A 167 -1.70 25.46 0.13
N LYS A 168 -1.89 26.56 -0.62
CA LYS A 168 -2.65 26.56 -1.88
C LYS A 168 -2.03 25.66 -2.94
N ALA A 169 -0.69 25.68 -3.08
CA ALA A 169 0.03 24.86 -4.04
C ALA A 169 0.02 23.38 -3.64
N ARG A 170 0.18 23.08 -2.34
CA ARG A 170 0.01 21.71 -1.82
C ARG A 170 -1.38 21.12 -2.13
N ASN A 171 -2.43 21.91 -1.89
CA ASN A 171 -3.80 21.47 -2.18
C ASN A 171 -4.04 21.30 -3.68
N ALA A 172 -3.37 22.09 -4.52
CA ALA A 172 -3.41 21.91 -5.97
C ALA A 172 -2.76 20.59 -6.41
N GLU A 173 -1.64 20.18 -5.81
CA GLU A 173 -1.07 18.85 -6.06
C GLU A 173 -2.04 17.72 -5.68
N ARG A 174 -2.70 17.85 -4.53
CA ARG A 174 -3.72 16.87 -4.10
C ARG A 174 -4.89 16.79 -5.08
N ALA A 175 -5.35 17.91 -5.60
CA ALA A 175 -6.45 17.95 -6.55
C ALA A 175 -6.14 17.23 -7.87
N LYS A 176 -4.87 17.05 -8.25
CA LYS A 176 -4.48 16.27 -9.44
C LYS A 176 -4.61 14.76 -9.23
N ARG A 177 -4.81 14.30 -7.99
CA ARG A 177 -4.90 12.87 -7.63
C ARG A 177 -6.33 12.35 -7.55
N ILE A 178 -7.32 13.25 -7.51
CA ILE A 178 -8.76 12.94 -7.40
C ILE A 178 -9.36 12.98 -8.81
#